data_AF-A0AAD4JZQ0-F1
#
_entry.id   AF-A0AAD4JZQ0-F1
#
_cell.length_a   1.000
_cell.length_b   1.000
_cell.length_c   1.000
_cell.angle_alpha   90.00
_cell.angle_beta   90.00
_cell.angle_gamma   90.00
#
_symmetry.space_group_name_H-M   'P 1'
#
loop_
_entity.id
_entity.type
_entity.pdbx_description
1 polymer ?
#
loop_
_entity_poly.entity_id
_entity_poly.type
_entity_poly.pdbx_seq_one_letter_code
_entity_poly.pdbx_strand_id
1 'polypeptide(L)'
;MCNRDCCAIKTALQLRDLKKMLEKQQQEELINPPKKIPTPQSLLYSYQDIQQMADAIIRKASIKPKFGIVCGSNLSSLSGMIENAVTIDFDDIPLYPKPATVGLHHKLLVGTVRGATVMVMQGRYHYYEGNHLAACSLHVRVMKLCGVEYLFLSCSVSSVNVNHKVGDVLLIKDHVNIFGMLGHSPLHGPNDDHFGKRFMSMANAYDRILLKKAQEIGHEIGYERHTHTGIFACCGGPAYETPAEQKLLRMLGIDAVAMSQAHEV
;
A
#
# COMPACT_ATOMS: atom_id res chain seq x y z
N MET A 1 44.09 18.16 -39.54
CA MET A 1 42.90 17.81 -38.73
C MET A 1 43.28 16.58 -37.90
N CYS A 2 43.37 16.70 -36.57
CA CYS A 2 43.65 15.55 -35.71
C CYS A 2 42.37 14.74 -35.51
N ASN A 3 42.41 13.44 -35.76
CA ASN A 3 41.23 12.56 -35.69
C ASN A 3 40.80 12.41 -34.21
N ARG A 4 39.55 12.76 -33.89
CA ARG A 4 39.01 12.76 -32.51
C ARG A 4 39.00 11.36 -31.87
N ASP A 5 39.08 10.31 -32.68
CA ASP A 5 39.07 8.92 -32.21
C ASP A 5 40.41 8.44 -31.62
N CYS A 6 41.51 9.20 -31.80
CA CYS A 6 42.82 8.83 -31.23
C CYS A 6 42.84 8.94 -29.68
N CYS A 7 41.99 9.79 -29.10
CA CYS A 7 41.89 9.96 -27.65
C CYS A 7 40.89 9.00 -26.97
N ALA A 8 40.14 8.20 -27.73
CA ALA A 8 39.17 7.25 -27.18
C ALA A 8 39.79 5.87 -26.86
N ILE A 9 40.95 5.56 -27.43
CA ILE A 9 41.66 4.31 -27.19
C ILE A 9 42.47 4.45 -25.89
N LYS A 10 41.98 3.81 -24.82
CA LYS A 10 42.75 3.72 -23.58
C LYS A 10 44.09 3.03 -23.85
N THR A 11 45.19 3.71 -23.56
CA THR A 11 46.52 3.12 -23.70
C THR A 11 46.68 1.94 -22.76
N ALA A 12 47.60 1.01 -23.07
CA ALA A 12 47.90 -0.13 -22.20
C ALA A 12 48.26 0.30 -20.76
N LEU A 13 48.85 1.50 -20.61
CA LEU A 13 49.15 2.10 -19.32
C LEU A 13 47.87 2.51 -18.58
N GLN A 14 46.93 3.19 -19.25
CA GLN A 14 45.65 3.60 -18.67
C GLN A 14 44.77 2.40 -18.27
N LEU A 15 44.80 1.30 -19.03
CA LEU A 15 44.12 0.06 -18.66
C LEU A 15 44.75 -0.59 -17.43
N ARG A 16 46.09 -0.56 -17.32
CA ARG A 16 46.81 -1.07 -16.14
C ARG A 16 46.52 -0.25 -14.90
N ASP A 17 46.45 1.07 -15.02
CA ASP A 17 46.14 1.96 -13.89
C ASP A 17 44.69 1.81 -13.44
N LEU A 18 43.74 1.69 -14.39
CA LEU A 18 42.34 1.39 -14.06
C LEU A 18 42.20 0.04 -13.35
N LYS A 19 42.94 -0.98 -13.79
CA LYS A 19 42.95 -2.30 -13.16
C LYS A 19 43.49 -2.23 -11.73
N LYS A 20 44.61 -1.52 -11.50
CA LYS A 20 45.15 -1.29 -10.15
C LYS A 20 44.17 -0.52 -9.26
N MET A 21 43.47 0.48 -9.81
CA MET A 21 42.44 1.23 -9.07
C MET A 21 41.27 0.34 -8.66
N LEU A 22 40.78 -0.51 -9.57
CA LEU A 22 39.70 -1.47 -9.29
C LEU A 22 40.13 -2.53 -8.28
N GLU A 23 41.34 -3.08 -8.40
CA GLU A 23 41.91 -4.03 -7.44
C GLU A 23 42.04 -3.39 -6.05
N LYS A 24 42.51 -2.14 -5.98
CA LYS A 24 42.58 -1.38 -4.73
C LYS A 24 41.20 -1.12 -4.13
N GLN A 25 40.21 -0.74 -4.95
CA GLN A 25 38.82 -0.58 -4.50
C GLN A 25 38.22 -1.88 -3.98
N GLN A 26 38.43 -3.00 -4.68
CA GLN A 26 37.97 -4.31 -4.22
C GLN A 26 38.64 -4.73 -2.91
N GLN A 27 39.94 -4.44 -2.77
CA GLN A 27 40.69 -4.72 -1.54
C GLN A 27 40.25 -3.82 -0.38
N GLU A 28 39.93 -2.55 -0.65
CA GLU A 28 39.31 -1.64 0.32
C GLU A 28 37.89 -2.08 0.71
N GLU A 29 37.07 -2.56 -0.22
CA GLU A 29 35.74 -3.13 0.06
C GLU A 29 35.82 -4.46 0.83
N LEU A 30 36.88 -5.25 0.66
CA LEU A 30 37.15 -6.45 1.47
C LEU A 30 37.54 -6.10 2.90
N ILE A 31 38.34 -5.04 3.10
CA ILE A 31 38.80 -4.58 4.41
C ILE A 31 37.69 -3.82 5.14
N ASN A 32 36.94 -3.00 4.42
CA ASN A 32 35.82 -2.20 4.91
C ASN A 32 34.59 -2.48 4.03
N PRO A 33 33.86 -3.58 4.28
CA PRO A 33 32.64 -3.85 3.54
C PRO A 33 31.71 -2.65 3.68
N PRO A 34 31.19 -2.10 2.57
CA PRO A 34 30.24 -0.99 2.65
C PRO A 34 29.12 -1.46 3.56
N LYS A 35 28.84 -0.66 4.60
CA LYS A 35 27.70 -0.94 5.48
C LYS A 35 26.48 -1.01 4.57
N LYS A 36 25.91 -2.21 4.42
CA LYS A 36 24.61 -2.41 3.77
C LYS A 36 23.58 -1.79 4.71
N ILE A 37 23.44 -0.48 4.64
CA ILE A 37 22.35 0.22 5.29
C ILE A 37 21.12 -0.17 4.47
N PRO A 38 20.14 -0.89 5.05
CA PRO A 38 18.93 -1.20 4.32
C PRO A 38 18.32 0.13 3.84
N THR A 39 18.05 0.24 2.54
CA THR A 39 17.37 1.42 1.99
C THR A 39 16.10 1.63 2.79
N PRO A 40 15.94 2.79 3.45
CA PRO A 40 14.73 3.08 4.19
C PRO A 40 13.50 2.83 3.31
N GLN A 41 12.45 2.22 3.87
CA GLN A 41 11.30 1.80 3.06
C GLN A 41 10.67 2.95 2.27
N SER A 42 10.74 4.18 2.80
CA SER A 42 10.25 5.38 2.11
C SER A 42 11.01 5.74 0.82
N LEU A 43 12.21 5.19 0.60
CA LEU A 43 13.03 5.41 -0.59
C LEU A 43 12.93 4.27 -1.62
N LEU A 44 12.09 3.25 -1.37
CA LEU A 44 11.95 2.13 -2.31
C LEU A 44 11.29 2.55 -3.63
N TYR A 45 10.45 3.59 -3.61
CA TYR A 45 9.73 4.10 -4.78
C TYR A 45 9.83 5.62 -4.80
N SER A 46 10.52 6.17 -5.81
CA SER A 46 10.65 7.62 -5.95
C SER A 46 9.35 8.26 -6.43
N TYR A 47 9.19 9.57 -6.23
CA TYR A 47 8.06 10.31 -6.80
C TYR A 47 7.92 10.08 -8.32
N GLN A 48 9.04 10.09 -9.05
CA GLN A 48 9.06 9.89 -10.50
C GLN A 48 8.61 8.49 -10.90
N ASP A 49 8.94 7.46 -10.12
CA ASP A 49 8.47 6.09 -10.38
C ASP A 49 6.95 5.99 -10.18
N ILE A 50 6.45 6.56 -9.07
CA ILE A 50 5.02 6.56 -8.74
C ILE A 50 4.24 7.38 -9.78
N GLN A 51 4.78 8.51 -10.25
CA GLN A 51 4.17 9.31 -11.31
C GLN A 51 4.09 8.53 -12.63
N GLN A 52 5.13 7.79 -12.99
CA GLN A 52 5.11 6.95 -14.19
C GLN A 52 4.06 5.83 -14.10
N MET A 53 3.91 5.21 -12.92
CA MET A 53 2.82 4.24 -12.67
C MET A 53 1.44 4.89 -12.89
N ALA A 54 1.22 6.05 -12.29
CA ALA A 54 -0.04 6.77 -12.39
C ALA A 54 -0.36 7.20 -13.83
N ASP A 55 0.62 7.76 -14.55
CA ASP A 55 0.47 8.18 -15.94
C ASP A 55 0.12 7.01 -16.87
N ALA A 56 0.74 5.85 -16.65
CA ALA A 56 0.43 4.63 -17.41
C ALA A 56 -1.02 4.17 -17.16
N ILE A 57 -1.48 4.20 -15.91
CA ILE A 57 -2.85 3.85 -15.54
C ILE A 57 -3.85 4.82 -16.18
N ILE A 58 -3.64 6.13 -16.04
CA ILE A 58 -4.54 7.16 -16.58
C ILE A 58 -4.56 7.12 -18.11
N ARG A 59 -3.42 6.89 -18.77
CA ARG A 59 -3.36 6.75 -20.22
C ARG A 59 -4.17 5.54 -20.71
N LYS A 60 -4.07 4.40 -20.03
CA LYS A 60 -4.81 3.18 -20.39
C LYS A 60 -6.31 3.31 -20.08
N ALA A 61 -6.66 3.90 -18.94
CA ALA A 61 -8.05 4.06 -18.51
C ALA A 61 -8.80 5.19 -19.23
N SER A 62 -8.10 6.26 -19.65
CA SER A 62 -8.69 7.49 -20.21
C SER A 62 -9.79 8.14 -19.35
N ILE A 63 -9.82 7.81 -18.05
CA ILE A 63 -10.78 8.31 -17.06
C ILE A 63 -9.98 8.71 -15.82
N LYS A 64 -10.30 9.87 -15.25
CA LYS A 64 -9.74 10.31 -13.96
C LYS A 64 -10.66 9.85 -12.81
N PRO A 65 -10.24 8.88 -11.98
CA PRO A 65 -11.07 8.39 -10.89
C PRO A 65 -11.07 9.36 -9.72
N LYS A 66 -12.23 9.55 -9.10
CA LYS A 66 -12.39 10.35 -7.89
C LYS A 66 -12.35 9.50 -6.61
N PHE A 67 -12.84 8.26 -6.71
CA PHE A 67 -12.95 7.33 -5.58
C PHE A 67 -12.03 6.11 -5.80
N GLY A 68 -11.19 5.81 -4.82
CA GLY A 68 -10.38 4.61 -4.77
C GLY A 68 -11.04 3.57 -3.88
N ILE A 69 -11.07 2.30 -4.29
CA ILE A 69 -11.59 1.19 -3.50
C ILE A 69 -10.55 0.08 -3.49
N VAL A 70 -10.15 -0.37 -2.30
CA VAL A 70 -9.25 -1.51 -2.16
C VAL A 70 -10.06 -2.68 -1.61
N CYS A 71 -10.27 -3.69 -2.44
CA CYS A 71 -10.98 -4.90 -2.06
C CYS A 71 -10.08 -5.80 -1.22
N GLY A 72 -10.52 -6.13 -0.01
CA GLY A 72 -9.92 -7.21 0.76
C GLY A 72 -10.44 -8.58 0.35
N SER A 73 -10.03 -9.60 1.09
CA SER A 73 -10.51 -10.98 0.93
C SER A 73 -12.04 -11.03 0.90
N ASN A 74 -12.60 -11.86 0.02
CA ASN A 74 -14.06 -12.07 -0.17
C ASN A 74 -14.87 -10.85 -0.65
N LEU A 75 -14.23 -9.74 -1.01
CA LEU A 75 -14.89 -8.54 -1.55
C LEU A 75 -14.46 -8.22 -2.99
N SER A 76 -13.80 -9.16 -3.66
CA SER A 76 -13.40 -9.03 -5.07
C SER A 76 -14.60 -8.96 -6.02
N SER A 77 -15.75 -9.51 -5.63
CA SER A 77 -17.01 -9.46 -6.39
C SER A 77 -17.54 -8.03 -6.61
N LEU A 78 -17.11 -7.05 -5.79
CA LEU A 78 -17.43 -5.63 -5.99
C LEU A 78 -16.97 -5.11 -7.35
N SER A 79 -15.95 -5.72 -7.96
CA SER A 79 -15.51 -5.34 -9.30
C SER A 79 -16.58 -5.57 -10.38
N GLY A 80 -17.48 -6.52 -10.16
CA GLY A 80 -18.58 -6.82 -11.10
C GLY A 80 -19.61 -5.71 -11.17
N MET A 81 -19.61 -4.78 -10.21
CA MET A 81 -20.47 -3.60 -10.21
C MET A 81 -19.92 -2.44 -11.06
N ILE A 82 -18.68 -2.55 -11.54
CA ILE A 82 -18.02 -1.48 -12.29
C ILE A 82 -18.51 -1.52 -13.73
N GLU A 83 -19.14 -0.43 -14.15
CA GLU A 83 -19.57 -0.17 -15.51
C GLU A 83 -18.39 0.34 -16.34
N ASN A 84 -18.32 -0.07 -17.61
CA ASN A 84 -17.29 0.36 -18.58
C ASN A 84 -15.85 0.19 -18.05
N ALA A 85 -15.60 -0.91 -17.32
CA ALA A 85 -14.33 -1.12 -16.64
C ALA A 85 -13.17 -1.36 -17.63
N VAL A 86 -12.13 -0.53 -17.53
CA VAL A 86 -10.81 -0.81 -18.07
C VAL A 86 -10.03 -1.61 -17.03
N THR A 87 -9.74 -2.88 -17.35
CA THR A 87 -8.94 -3.76 -16.49
C THR A 87 -7.45 -3.63 -16.83
N ILE A 88 -6.63 -3.50 -15.80
CA ILE A 88 -5.17 -3.37 -15.90
C ILE A 88 -4.57 -4.37 -14.92
N ASP A 89 -3.84 -5.37 -15.43
CA ASP A 89 -3.09 -6.29 -14.59
C ASP A 89 -1.91 -5.55 -13.94
N PHE A 90 -1.56 -5.88 -12.70
CA PHE A 90 -0.46 -5.18 -12.01
C PHE A 90 0.88 -5.35 -12.74
N ASP A 91 1.08 -6.49 -13.42
CA ASP A 91 2.26 -6.76 -14.23
C ASP A 91 2.39 -5.83 -15.45
N ASP A 92 1.29 -5.20 -15.90
CA ASP A 92 1.29 -4.21 -16.98
C ASP A 92 1.64 -2.80 -16.49
N ILE A 93 1.65 -2.56 -15.18
CA ILE A 93 1.96 -1.26 -14.60
C ILE A 93 3.49 -1.15 -14.48
N PRO A 94 4.12 -0.17 -15.15
CA PRO A 94 5.57 -0.05 -15.16
C PRO A 94 6.10 0.16 -13.74
N LEU A 95 7.22 -0.48 -13.41
CA LEU A 95 7.91 -0.36 -12.12
C LEU A 95 7.10 -0.86 -10.91
N TYR A 96 5.87 -1.34 -11.11
CA TYR A 96 5.04 -1.80 -10.01
C TYR A 96 5.67 -3.07 -9.40
N PRO A 97 5.78 -3.15 -8.06
CA PRO A 97 6.41 -4.28 -7.41
C PRO A 97 5.64 -5.57 -7.68
N LYS A 98 6.37 -6.65 -7.93
CA LYS A 98 5.79 -7.99 -8.03
C LYS A 98 5.44 -8.53 -6.63
N PRO A 99 4.34 -9.30 -6.49
CA PRO A 99 4.01 -9.90 -5.21
C PRO A 99 5.10 -10.90 -4.79
N ALA A 100 5.41 -10.94 -3.49
CA ALA A 100 6.33 -11.93 -2.93
C ALA A 100 5.80 -13.38 -3.03
N THR A 101 4.47 -13.55 -3.09
CA THR A 101 3.81 -14.85 -3.26
C THR A 101 3.38 -15.09 -4.71
N VAL A 102 3.74 -16.25 -5.26
CA VAL A 102 3.40 -16.67 -6.62
C VAL A 102 1.92 -17.06 -6.72
N GLY A 103 1.25 -16.66 -7.81
CA GLY A 103 -0.13 -17.09 -8.12
C GLY A 103 -1.24 -16.13 -7.70
N LEU A 104 -0.91 -14.99 -7.08
CA LEU A 104 -1.88 -13.93 -6.80
C LEU A 104 -2.03 -13.02 -8.04
N HIS A 105 -3.15 -13.16 -8.75
CA HIS A 105 -3.50 -12.31 -9.89
C HIS A 105 -4.19 -11.04 -9.41
N HIS A 106 -3.40 -10.00 -9.18
CA HIS A 106 -3.88 -8.68 -8.78
C HIS A 106 -4.26 -7.84 -9.99
N LYS A 107 -5.43 -7.19 -9.91
CA LYS A 107 -5.97 -6.36 -10.99
C LYS A 107 -6.41 -5.01 -10.48
N LEU A 108 -6.24 -4.00 -11.32
CA LEU A 108 -6.78 -2.67 -11.15
C LEU A 108 -7.89 -2.47 -12.19
N LEU A 109 -9.04 -1.98 -11.76
CA LEU A 109 -10.16 -1.66 -12.64
C LEU A 109 -10.47 -0.17 -12.51
N VAL A 110 -10.57 0.53 -13.64
CA VAL A 110 -11.00 1.93 -13.67
C VAL A 110 -12.26 2.03 -14.50
N GLY A 111 -13.30 2.65 -13.96
CA GLY A 111 -14.60 2.76 -14.62
C GLY A 111 -15.58 3.61 -13.82
N THR A 112 -16.86 3.29 -13.91
CA THR A 112 -17.91 4.01 -13.19
C THR A 112 -18.78 3.09 -12.34
N VAL A 113 -19.27 3.59 -11.23
CA VAL A 113 -20.34 2.94 -10.44
C VAL A 113 -21.42 3.98 -10.22
N ARG A 114 -22.60 3.79 -10.80
CA ARG A 114 -23.73 4.74 -10.70
C ARG A 114 -23.31 6.19 -11.02
N GLY A 115 -22.49 6.36 -12.06
CA GLY A 115 -21.97 7.66 -12.51
C GLY A 115 -20.76 8.22 -11.75
N ALA A 116 -20.35 7.62 -10.63
CA ALA A 116 -19.12 7.99 -9.93
C ALA A 116 -17.90 7.33 -10.58
N THR A 117 -16.82 8.08 -10.86
CA THR A 117 -15.58 7.50 -11.41
C THR A 117 -14.76 6.82 -10.32
N VAL A 118 -14.50 5.53 -10.48
CA VAL A 118 -13.86 4.69 -9.48
C VAL A 118 -12.57 4.06 -10.01
N MET A 119 -11.62 3.86 -9.12
CA MET A 119 -10.47 2.97 -9.29
C MET A 119 -10.55 1.89 -8.23
N VAL A 120 -10.69 0.63 -8.64
CA VAL A 120 -10.88 -0.51 -7.76
C VAL A 120 -9.70 -1.46 -7.88
N MET A 121 -9.07 -1.78 -6.74
CA MET A 121 -8.03 -2.79 -6.65
C MET A 121 -8.63 -4.12 -6.19
N GLN A 122 -8.48 -5.14 -7.03
CA GLN A 122 -8.74 -6.52 -6.66
C GLN A 122 -7.49 -7.14 -6.04
N GLY A 123 -7.50 -7.17 -4.72
CA GLY A 123 -6.40 -7.66 -3.90
C GLY A 123 -5.39 -6.56 -3.57
N ARG A 124 -4.47 -6.92 -2.69
CA ARG A 124 -3.46 -6.03 -2.09
C ARG A 124 -2.29 -6.89 -1.63
N TYR A 125 -1.17 -6.23 -1.36
CA TYR A 125 -0.03 -6.88 -0.74
C TYR A 125 -0.15 -6.84 0.77
N HIS A 126 0.21 -7.95 1.41
CA HIS A 126 0.26 -8.06 2.85
C HIS A 126 1.69 -8.16 3.34
N TYR A 127 1.94 -7.66 4.55
CA TYR A 127 3.27 -7.73 5.15
C TYR A 127 3.70 -9.17 5.45
N TYR A 128 2.78 -10.03 5.92
CA TYR A 128 3.07 -11.43 6.23
C TYR A 128 3.45 -12.28 5.02
N GLU A 129 3.22 -11.78 3.79
CA GLU A 129 3.66 -12.42 2.54
C GLU A 129 5.15 -12.16 2.27
N GLY A 130 5.82 -11.34 3.09
CA GLY A 130 7.22 -10.92 2.92
C GLY A 130 7.39 -9.57 2.22
N ASN A 131 6.30 -8.84 1.96
CA ASN A 131 6.36 -7.52 1.34
C ASN A 131 6.76 -6.43 2.36
N HIS A 132 7.48 -5.40 1.91
CA HIS A 132 7.69 -4.20 2.70
C HIS A 132 6.40 -3.38 2.86
N LEU A 133 6.21 -2.67 3.98
CA LEU A 133 5.01 -1.84 4.20
C LEU A 133 4.88 -0.72 3.16
N ALA A 134 6.00 -0.21 2.63
CA ALA A 134 5.99 0.72 1.50
C ALA A 134 5.39 0.10 0.23
N ALA A 135 5.62 -1.19 -0.03
CA ALA A 135 4.98 -1.89 -1.15
C ALA A 135 3.49 -2.13 -0.87
N CYS A 136 3.15 -2.51 0.37
CA CYS A 136 1.76 -2.71 0.78
C CYS A 136 0.91 -1.44 0.64
N SER A 137 1.48 -0.26 0.88
CA SER A 137 0.80 1.04 0.82
C SER A 137 1.05 1.84 -0.47
N LEU A 138 1.90 1.35 -1.39
CA LEU A 138 2.30 2.06 -2.61
C LEU A 138 1.11 2.54 -3.43
N HIS A 139 0.11 1.68 -3.54
CA HIS A 139 -1.09 1.94 -4.32
C HIS A 139 -1.84 3.20 -3.89
N VAL A 140 -1.76 3.59 -2.61
CA VAL A 140 -2.39 4.80 -2.10
C VAL A 140 -1.77 6.04 -2.75
N ARG A 141 -0.43 6.06 -2.87
CA ARG A 141 0.29 7.15 -3.55
C ARG A 141 0.01 7.15 -5.06
N VAL A 142 -0.04 5.98 -5.68
CA VAL A 142 -0.41 5.84 -7.10
C VAL A 142 -1.84 6.36 -7.34
N MET A 143 -2.80 5.93 -6.53
CA MET A 143 -4.20 6.42 -6.55
C MET A 143 -4.27 7.94 -6.41
N LYS A 144 -3.49 8.51 -5.48
CA LYS A 144 -3.43 9.95 -5.29
C LYS A 144 -2.98 10.69 -6.55
N LEU A 145 -1.93 10.21 -7.22
CA LEU A 145 -1.44 10.82 -8.47
C LEU A 145 -2.39 10.59 -9.66
N CYS A 146 -3.14 9.48 -9.65
CA CYS A 146 -4.24 9.26 -10.60
C CYS A 146 -5.43 10.21 -10.38
N GLY A 147 -5.51 10.89 -9.23
CA GLY A 147 -6.55 11.87 -8.93
C GLY A 147 -7.61 11.42 -7.93
N VAL A 148 -7.42 10.28 -7.26
CA VAL A 148 -8.33 9.84 -6.19
C VAL A 148 -8.31 10.83 -5.03
N GLU A 149 -9.50 11.19 -4.56
CA GLU A 149 -9.74 12.09 -3.44
C GLU A 149 -10.25 11.35 -2.20
N TYR A 150 -10.97 10.25 -2.40
CA TYR A 150 -11.59 9.44 -1.35
C TYR A 150 -11.16 8.00 -1.48
N LEU A 151 -10.68 7.40 -0.39
CA LEU A 151 -10.21 6.02 -0.35
C LEU A 151 -11.14 5.18 0.54
N PHE A 152 -11.68 4.10 -0.01
CA PHE A 152 -12.46 3.11 0.72
C PHE A 152 -11.64 1.82 0.83
N LEU A 153 -11.32 1.44 2.06
CA LEU A 153 -10.61 0.22 2.36
C LEU A 153 -11.58 -0.81 2.93
N SER A 154 -11.53 -2.02 2.40
CA SER A 154 -12.32 -3.15 2.91
C SER A 154 -11.42 -4.33 3.25
N CYS A 155 -11.73 -5.09 4.29
CA CYS A 155 -11.02 -6.33 4.62
C CYS A 155 -11.91 -7.26 5.43
N SER A 156 -11.53 -8.53 5.47
CA SER A 156 -12.05 -9.46 6.46
C SER A 156 -11.31 -9.26 7.78
N VAL A 157 -12.06 -9.26 8.88
CA VAL A 157 -11.51 -9.06 10.22
C VAL A 157 -11.97 -10.18 11.15
N SER A 158 -11.15 -10.46 12.16
CA SER A 158 -11.53 -11.29 13.29
C SER A 158 -12.14 -10.39 14.37
N SER A 159 -13.43 -10.55 14.67
CA SER A 159 -14.05 -9.77 15.75
C SER A 159 -13.64 -10.32 17.11
N VAL A 160 -13.15 -9.45 17.99
CA VAL A 160 -12.94 -9.78 19.41
C VAL A 160 -14.10 -9.27 20.27
N ASN A 161 -15.01 -8.46 19.73
CA ASN A 161 -16.24 -8.06 20.39
C ASN A 161 -17.30 -9.17 20.31
N VAL A 162 -17.83 -9.56 21.48
CA VAL A 162 -18.78 -10.68 21.64
C VAL A 162 -20.19 -10.39 21.11
N ASN A 163 -20.50 -9.13 20.85
CA ASN A 163 -21.81 -8.73 20.33
C ASN A 163 -21.87 -8.80 18.80
N HIS A 164 -20.71 -8.91 18.13
CA HIS A 164 -20.65 -9.05 16.68
C HIS A 164 -20.88 -10.50 16.25
N LYS A 165 -21.42 -10.66 15.04
CA LYS A 165 -21.67 -11.95 14.40
C LYS A 165 -20.92 -12.03 13.08
N VAL A 166 -20.66 -13.27 12.64
CA VAL A 166 -20.13 -13.52 11.30
C VAL A 166 -21.11 -12.95 10.26
N GLY A 167 -20.60 -12.13 9.34
CA GLY A 167 -21.40 -11.44 8.31
C GLY A 167 -21.80 -10.01 8.67
N ASP A 168 -21.53 -9.56 9.90
CA ASP A 168 -21.68 -8.15 10.25
C ASP A 168 -20.63 -7.28 9.54
N VAL A 169 -20.99 -6.02 9.32
CA VAL A 169 -20.13 -4.97 8.75
C VAL A 169 -19.66 -4.05 9.87
N LEU A 170 -18.34 -3.92 10.03
CA LEU A 170 -17.74 -2.99 10.99
C LEU A 170 -17.25 -1.74 10.27
N LEU A 171 -17.87 -0.60 10.57
CA LEU A 171 -17.36 0.71 10.17
C LEU A 171 -16.22 1.11 11.11
N ILE A 172 -15.01 1.24 10.57
CA ILE A 172 -13.82 1.55 11.34
C ILE A 172 -13.83 3.05 11.67
N LYS A 173 -13.95 3.39 12.96
CA LYS A 173 -13.85 4.79 13.43
C LYS A 173 -12.46 5.19 13.90
N ASP A 174 -11.64 4.20 14.25
CA ASP A 174 -10.27 4.41 14.70
C ASP A 174 -9.46 3.11 14.56
N HIS A 175 -8.14 3.19 14.71
CA HIS A 175 -7.28 2.01 14.70
C HIS A 175 -6.19 2.04 15.78
N VAL A 176 -5.71 0.85 16.15
CA VAL A 176 -4.43 0.68 16.85
C VAL A 176 -3.44 0.01 15.90
N ASN A 177 -2.44 0.79 15.49
CA ASN A 177 -1.39 0.33 14.59
C ASN A 177 -0.24 -0.28 15.40
N ILE A 178 -0.38 -1.56 15.79
CA ILE A 178 0.62 -2.26 16.61
C ILE A 178 1.98 -2.29 15.92
N PHE A 179 2.01 -2.51 14.59
CA PHE A 179 3.23 -2.40 13.79
C PHE A 179 3.91 -1.04 13.92
N GLY A 180 3.13 0.04 13.74
CA GLY A 180 3.62 1.41 13.82
C GLY A 180 4.20 1.74 15.20
N MET A 181 3.56 1.28 16.27
CA MET A 181 4.05 1.45 17.65
C MET A 181 5.40 0.77 17.89
N LEU A 182 5.69 -0.31 17.17
CA LEU A 182 6.98 -1.02 17.20
C LEU A 182 8.01 -0.46 16.22
N GLY A 183 7.71 0.65 15.54
CA GLY A 183 8.61 1.31 14.58
C GLY A 183 8.49 0.81 13.14
N HIS A 184 7.57 -0.12 12.85
CA HIS A 184 7.30 -0.58 11.49
C HIS A 184 6.22 0.29 10.84
N SER A 185 6.66 1.24 10.02
CA SER A 185 5.76 2.17 9.31
C SER A 185 6.19 2.34 7.85
N PRO A 186 5.24 2.47 6.90
CA PRO A 186 5.56 2.83 5.51
C PRO A 186 6.18 4.23 5.40
N LEU A 187 6.04 5.07 6.43
CA LEU A 187 6.61 6.42 6.50
C LEU A 187 8.02 6.43 7.11
N HIS A 188 8.57 5.27 7.46
CA HIS A 188 9.92 5.16 8.01
C HIS A 188 10.99 5.46 6.93
N GLY A 189 11.91 6.36 7.24
CA GLY A 189 12.95 6.87 6.33
C GLY A 189 12.80 8.37 6.04
N PRO A 190 13.46 8.92 5.00
CA PRO A 190 13.26 10.29 4.53
C PRO A 190 11.81 10.60 4.13
N ASN A 191 11.38 11.85 4.32
CA ASN A 191 10.07 12.33 3.89
C ASN A 191 10.11 12.85 2.44
N ASP A 192 9.06 12.61 1.69
CA ASP A 192 8.85 13.23 0.37
C ASP A 192 7.74 14.28 0.49
N ASP A 193 8.11 15.55 0.38
CA ASP A 193 7.21 16.68 0.59
C ASP A 193 6.13 16.80 -0.50
N HIS A 194 6.23 16.08 -1.62
CA HIS A 194 5.17 16.01 -2.62
C HIS A 194 3.91 15.28 -2.10
N PHE A 195 4.07 14.34 -1.16
CA PHE A 195 2.94 13.54 -0.63
C PHE A 195 2.38 14.09 0.67
N GLY A 196 3.20 14.73 1.50
CA GLY A 196 2.73 15.26 2.77
C GLY A 196 3.84 15.70 3.71
N LYS A 197 3.41 16.14 4.89
CA LYS A 197 4.32 16.60 5.95
C LYS A 197 4.99 15.42 6.63
N ARG A 198 6.22 15.64 7.11
CA ARG A 198 6.98 14.67 7.91
C ARG A 198 6.20 14.11 9.11
N PHE A 199 5.49 14.99 9.81
CA PHE A 199 4.68 14.65 10.96
C PHE A 199 3.24 15.10 10.68
N MET A 200 2.30 14.15 10.75
CA MET A 200 0.89 14.37 10.47
C MET A 200 0.02 13.87 11.63
N SER A 201 -1.14 14.50 11.81
CA SER A 201 -2.12 14.06 12.79
C SER A 201 -3.02 12.99 12.20
N MET A 202 -3.31 11.94 12.98
CA MET A 202 -4.29 10.89 12.63
C MET A 202 -5.66 11.10 13.30
N ALA A 203 -5.89 12.22 14.00
CA ALA A 203 -7.09 12.44 14.82
C ALA A 203 -8.42 12.36 14.03
N ASN A 204 -8.39 12.58 12.72
CA ASN A 204 -9.54 12.45 11.81
C ASN A 204 -9.17 11.61 10.58
N ALA A 205 -8.34 10.58 10.75
CA ALA A 205 -7.95 9.68 9.66
C ALA A 205 -9.16 8.96 9.03
N TYR A 206 -10.19 8.70 9.85
CA TYR A 206 -11.49 8.20 9.40
C TYR A 206 -12.51 9.34 9.37
N ASP A 207 -13.02 9.64 8.18
CA ASP A 207 -13.93 10.76 7.98
C ASP A 207 -15.29 10.50 8.64
N ARG A 208 -15.64 11.36 9.61
CA ARG A 208 -16.88 11.22 10.40
C ARG A 208 -18.15 11.45 9.58
N ILE A 209 -18.09 12.24 8.51
CA ILE A 209 -19.23 12.49 7.63
C ILE A 209 -19.49 11.24 6.79
N LEU A 210 -18.44 10.60 6.27
CA LEU A 210 -18.56 9.34 5.52
C LEU A 210 -19.05 8.20 6.43
N LEU A 211 -18.54 8.10 7.66
CA LEU A 211 -19.03 7.12 8.64
C LEU A 211 -20.52 7.29 8.92
N LYS A 212 -20.97 8.53 9.17
CA LYS A 212 -22.39 8.81 9.41
C LYS A 212 -23.25 8.44 8.19
N LYS A 213 -22.81 8.81 6.98
CA LYS A 213 -23.49 8.42 5.74
C LYS A 213 -23.59 6.90 5.56
N ALA A 214 -22.54 6.16 5.89
CA ALA A 214 -22.56 4.70 5.82
C ALA A 214 -23.56 4.09 6.81
N GLN A 215 -23.68 4.64 8.02
CA GLN A 215 -24.69 4.24 9.00
C GLN A 215 -26.12 4.55 8.50
N GLU A 216 -26.34 5.74 7.95
CA GLU A 216 -27.62 6.15 7.37
C GLU A 216 -28.04 5.20 6.23
N ILE A 217 -27.12 4.87 5.32
CA ILE A 217 -27.37 3.89 4.24
C ILE A 217 -27.71 2.52 4.84
N GLY A 218 -26.98 2.08 5.86
CA GLY A 218 -27.26 0.82 6.56
C GLY A 218 -28.69 0.77 7.13
N HIS A 219 -29.17 1.87 7.69
CA HIS A 219 -30.56 2.00 8.13
C HIS A 219 -31.55 2.00 6.95
N GLU A 220 -31.30 2.78 5.90
CA GLU A 220 -32.17 2.86 4.71
C GLU A 220 -32.39 1.51 4.02
N ILE A 221 -31.36 0.66 3.97
CA ILE A 221 -31.45 -0.68 3.36
C ILE A 221 -31.88 -1.78 4.35
N GLY A 222 -32.20 -1.43 5.61
CA GLY A 222 -32.62 -2.37 6.64
C GLY A 222 -31.51 -3.28 7.20
N TYR A 223 -30.24 -2.89 7.06
CA TYR A 223 -29.06 -3.63 7.53
C TYR A 223 -28.43 -3.04 8.80
N GLU A 224 -29.14 -2.14 9.49
CA GLU A 224 -28.69 -1.44 10.71
C GLU A 224 -28.21 -2.39 11.81
N ARG A 225 -28.89 -3.53 12.01
CA ARG A 225 -28.59 -4.49 13.09
C ARG A 225 -27.26 -5.23 12.88
N HIS A 226 -26.77 -5.23 11.65
CA HIS A 226 -25.53 -5.84 11.21
C HIS A 226 -24.44 -4.81 10.92
N THR A 227 -24.70 -3.52 11.15
CA THR A 227 -23.76 -2.43 10.89
C THR A 227 -23.28 -1.86 12.21
N HIS A 228 -22.04 -2.15 12.56
CA HIS A 228 -21.40 -1.70 13.80
C HIS A 228 -20.39 -0.59 13.53
N THR A 229 -19.92 0.08 14.57
CA THR A 229 -18.84 1.07 14.46
C THR A 229 -17.85 0.87 15.58
N GLY A 230 -16.57 0.69 15.25
CA GLY A 230 -15.59 0.23 16.22
C GLY A 230 -14.14 0.52 15.86
N ILE A 231 -13.25 0.10 16.75
CA ILE A 231 -11.81 0.25 16.65
C ILE A 231 -11.21 -1.07 16.20
N PHE A 232 -10.34 -1.06 15.20
CA PHE A 232 -9.60 -2.28 14.84
C PHE A 232 -8.12 -2.20 15.20
N ALA A 233 -7.49 -3.33 15.46
CA ALA A 233 -6.04 -3.44 15.60
C ALA A 233 -5.42 -4.08 14.35
N CYS A 234 -4.32 -3.51 13.86
CA CYS A 234 -3.52 -4.10 12.80
C CYS A 234 -2.36 -4.92 13.39
N CYS A 235 -2.39 -6.23 13.17
CA CYS A 235 -1.43 -7.21 13.68
C CYS A 235 -0.56 -7.84 12.59
N GLY A 236 0.52 -8.49 13.03
CA GLY A 236 1.52 -9.17 12.22
C GLY A 236 1.00 -10.17 11.20
N GLY A 237 0.26 -11.16 11.69
CA GLY A 237 0.01 -12.39 10.96
C GLY A 237 1.28 -13.23 10.73
N PRO A 238 1.18 -14.35 9.99
CA PRO A 238 -0.05 -14.90 9.42
C PRO A 238 -0.85 -15.77 10.41
N ALA A 239 -0.29 -16.09 11.58
CA ALA A 239 -1.03 -16.80 12.61
C ALA A 239 -2.16 -15.92 13.15
N TYR A 240 -3.36 -16.51 13.30
CA TYR A 240 -4.47 -15.86 14.00
C TYR A 240 -4.19 -15.71 15.49
N GLU A 241 -4.93 -14.81 16.11
CA GLU A 241 -4.75 -14.47 17.51
C GLU A 241 -5.12 -15.64 18.43
N THR A 242 -4.24 -15.94 19.37
CA THR A 242 -4.51 -16.84 20.50
C THR A 242 -5.63 -16.30 21.38
N PRO A 243 -6.29 -17.14 22.20
CA PRO A 243 -7.30 -16.66 23.15
C PRO A 243 -6.80 -15.58 24.12
N ALA A 244 -5.52 -15.62 24.50
CA ALA A 244 -4.92 -14.62 25.37
C ALA A 244 -4.76 -13.27 24.66
N GLU A 245 -4.31 -13.26 23.41
CA GLU A 245 -4.20 -12.06 22.58
C GLU A 245 -5.58 -11.45 22.30
N GLN A 246 -6.59 -12.26 21.99
CA GLN A 246 -7.96 -11.78 21.81
C GLN A 246 -8.51 -11.13 23.10
N LYS A 247 -8.24 -11.72 24.26
CA LYS A 247 -8.63 -11.15 25.56
C LYS A 247 -7.92 -9.82 25.82
N LEU A 248 -6.62 -9.74 25.56
CA LEU A 248 -5.83 -8.51 25.69
C LEU A 248 -6.40 -7.40 24.80
N LEU A 249 -6.62 -7.69 23.52
CA LEU A 249 -7.15 -6.71 22.55
C LEU A 249 -8.53 -6.19 22.99
N ARG A 250 -9.41 -7.08 23.45
CA ARG A 250 -10.72 -6.68 24.00
C ARG A 250 -10.58 -5.78 25.23
N MET A 251 -9.64 -6.07 26.13
CA MET A 251 -9.38 -5.21 27.30
C MET A 251 -8.87 -3.82 26.91
N LEU A 252 -8.21 -3.70 25.76
CA LEU A 252 -7.76 -2.42 25.19
C LEU A 252 -8.86 -1.66 24.43
N GLY A 253 -10.09 -2.18 24.41
CA GLY A 253 -11.21 -1.56 23.69
C GLY A 253 -11.20 -1.77 22.18
N ILE A 254 -10.45 -2.77 21.70
CA ILE A 254 -10.48 -3.18 20.30
C ILE A 254 -11.72 -4.01 20.03
N ASP A 255 -12.37 -3.75 18.89
CA ASP A 255 -13.56 -4.47 18.43
C ASP A 255 -13.20 -5.59 17.45
N ALA A 256 -12.19 -5.37 16.60
CA ALA A 256 -11.76 -6.34 15.61
C ALA A 256 -10.25 -6.29 15.32
N VAL A 257 -9.72 -7.35 14.74
CA VAL A 257 -8.30 -7.49 14.40
C VAL A 257 -8.18 -7.82 12.92
N ALA A 258 -7.22 -7.17 12.27
CA ALA A 258 -6.88 -7.39 10.88
C ALA A 258 -5.35 -7.44 10.71
N MET A 259 -4.90 -7.92 9.56
CA MET A 259 -3.47 -7.99 9.22
C MET A 259 -3.08 -6.99 8.11
N SER A 260 -3.91 -5.95 7.91
CA SER A 260 -3.75 -4.94 6.84
C SER A 260 -4.39 -3.59 7.22
N GLN A 261 -4.53 -2.69 6.25
CA GLN A 261 -5.22 -1.40 6.31
C GLN A 261 -4.54 -0.28 7.11
N ALA A 262 -4.01 -0.52 8.30
CA ALA A 262 -3.50 0.59 9.12
C ALA A 262 -2.30 1.34 8.50
N HIS A 263 -1.59 0.73 7.55
CA HIS A 263 -0.51 1.35 6.78
C HIS A 263 -0.99 1.94 5.44
N GLU A 264 -2.22 1.63 5.02
CA GLU A 264 -2.87 2.21 3.84
C GLU A 264 -3.66 3.49 4.20
N VAL A 265 -4.17 3.56 5.45
CA VAL A 265 -4.78 4.74 6.07
C VAL A 265 -3.73 5.78 6.41
#